data_AF-A0A450XLP4-F1
#
_entry.id   AF-A0A450XLP4-F1
#
_cell.length_a   1.000
_cell.length_b   1.000
_cell.length_c   1.000
_cell.angle_alpha   90.00
_cell.angle_beta   90.00
_cell.angle_gamma   90.00
#
_symmetry.space_group_name_H-M   'P 1'
#
loop_
_entity.id
_entity.type
_entity.pdbx_description
1 polymer ?
#
loop_
_entity_poly.entity_id
_entity_poly.type
_entity_poly.pdbx_seq_one_letter_code
_entity_poly.pdbx_strand_id
1 'polypeptide(L)' 'MSAITFDTLKFTKRLTAAVALPELAEATAEAFKEASGKAELATKADLRELEYRLTIRMGAMFISNIFVLSALYKLFC' A
#
# COMPACT_ATOMS: atom_id res chain seq x y z
N MET A 1 -1.10 -8.16 -8.08
CA MET A 1 0.12 -7.33 -8.04
C MET A 1 0.16 -6.45 -9.27
N SER A 2 -0.24 -5.19 -9.16
CA SER A 2 0.07 -4.19 -10.20
C SER A 2 1.50 -3.72 -9.93
N ALA A 3 2.46 -4.24 -10.69
CA ALA A 3 3.85 -3.80 -10.58
C ALA A 3 3.93 -2.33 -11.03
N ILE A 4 4.32 -1.43 -10.12
CA ILE A 4 4.59 -0.04 -10.47
C ILE A 4 5.90 -0.05 -11.26
N THR A 5 5.82 0.06 -12.59
CA THR A 5 6.99 0.04 -13.47
C THR A 5 7.67 1.40 -13.47
N PHE A 6 8.93 1.45 -13.01
CA PHE A 6 9.75 2.64 -13.13
C PHE A 6 10.30 2.76 -14.56
N ASP A 7 9.90 3.83 -15.26
CA ASP A 7 10.35 4.14 -16.63
C ASP A 7 11.67 4.92 -16.59
N THR A 8 12.77 4.18 -16.65
CA THR A 8 14.14 4.69 -16.69
C THR A 8 14.33 5.70 -17.83
N LEU A 9 13.76 5.46 -19.01
CA LEU A 9 13.97 6.27 -20.20
C LEU A 9 13.24 7.62 -20.13
N LYS A 10 12.04 7.66 -19.54
CA LYS A 10 11.34 8.92 -19.28
C LYS A 10 12.05 9.75 -18.20
N PHE A 11 12.65 9.09 -17.22
CA PHE A 11 13.40 9.74 -16.15
C PHE A 11 14.72 10.36 -16.65
N THR A 12 15.52 9.61 -17.42
CA THR A 12 16.77 10.13 -18.02
C THR A 12 16.50 11.33 -18.92
N LYS A 13 15.50 11.25 -19.81
CA LYS A 13 15.10 12.37 -20.69
C LYS A 13 14.75 13.64 -19.91
N ARG A 14 14.08 13.53 -18.75
CA ARG A 14 13.77 14.68 -17.90
C ARG A 14 15.01 15.27 -17.24
N LEU A 15 15.94 14.43 -16.80
CA LEU A 15 17.22 14.88 -16.24
C LEU A 15 18.07 15.59 -17.31
N THR A 16 18.20 15.02 -18.51
CA THR A 16 18.92 15.66 -19.61
C THR A 16 18.28 16.98 -20.03
N ALA A 17 16.94 17.06 -20.06
CA ALA A 17 16.23 18.32 -20.33
C ALA A 17 16.45 19.39 -19.23
N ALA A 18 16.79 18.97 -18.02
CA ALA A 18 17.17 19.85 -16.91
C ALA A 18 18.68 20.18 -16.88
N VAL A 19 19.39 19.97 -18.00
CA VAL A 19 20.85 20.21 -18.14
C VAL A 19 21.70 19.22 -17.32
N ALA A 20 21.20 18.02 -17.03
CA ALA A 20 22.05 16.94 -16.52
C ALA A 20 22.84 16.28 -17.67
N LEU A 21 24.09 15.92 -17.39
CA LEU A 21 24.91 15.13 -18.32
C LEU A 21 24.22 13.78 -18.58
N PRO A 22 24.13 13.30 -19.84
CA PRO A 22 23.39 12.07 -20.18
C PRO A 22 23.88 10.84 -19.41
N GLU A 23 25.18 10.69 -19.20
CA GLU A 23 25.75 9.60 -18.39
C GLU A 23 25.31 9.65 -16.92
N LEU A 24 25.24 10.86 -16.35
CA LEU A 24 24.77 11.05 -14.97
C LEU A 24 23.27 10.77 -14.87
N ALA A 25 22.48 11.17 -15.88
CA ALA A 25 21.05 10.93 -15.95
C ALA A 25 20.75 9.42 -15.98
N GLU A 26 21.48 8.66 -16.79
CA GLU A 26 21.38 7.19 -16.85
C GLU A 26 21.79 6.53 -15.55
N ALA A 27 22.94 6.89 -14.99
CA ALA A 27 23.42 6.35 -13.72
C ALA A 27 22.44 6.62 -12.56
N THR A 28 21.85 7.82 -12.50
CA THR A 28 20.83 8.14 -11.48
C THR A 28 19.51 7.41 -11.72
N ALA A 29 19.10 7.23 -12.98
CA ALA A 29 17.89 6.48 -13.31
C ALA A 29 18.02 5.00 -12.91
N GLU A 30 19.19 4.42 -13.12
CA GLU A 30 19.48 3.02 -12.80
C GLU A 30 19.59 2.81 -11.29
N ALA A 31 20.33 3.66 -10.59
CA ALA A 31 20.41 3.62 -9.13
C ALA A 31 19.03 3.82 -8.46
N PHE A 32 18.20 4.73 -8.99
CA PHE A 32 16.85 4.95 -8.47
C PHE A 32 15.93 3.75 -8.74
N LYS A 33 16.00 3.15 -9.94
CA LYS A 33 15.25 1.93 -10.28
C LYS A 33 15.61 0.78 -9.34
N GLU A 34 16.90 0.59 -9.06
CA GLU A 34 17.37 -0.47 -8.20
C GLU A 34 16.96 -0.25 -6.74
N ALA A 35 17.01 0.99 -6.25
CA ALA A 35 16.56 1.35 -4.91
C ALA A 35 15.04 1.23 -4.73
N SER A 36 14.27 1.67 -5.72
CA SER A 36 12.80 1.65 -5.68
C SER A 36 12.21 0.26 -5.96
N GLY A 37 12.87 -0.57 -6.76
CA GLY A 37 12.47 -1.96 -7.03
C GLY A 37 12.62 -2.92 -5.85
N LYS A 38 13.44 -2.56 -4.84
CA LYS A 38 13.63 -3.33 -3.61
C LYS A 38 12.62 -3.01 -2.51
N ALA A 39 11.81 -1.96 -2.68
CA ALA A 39 10.76 -1.63 -1.73
C ALA A 39 9.49 -2.42 -2.10
N GLU A 40 9.09 -3.39 -1.28
CA GLU A 40 7.72 -3.91 -1.30
C GLU A 40 6.78 -2.77 -0.86
N LEU A 41 6.39 -1.93 -1.82
CA LEU A 41 5.46 -0.85 -1.59
C LEU A 41 4.07 -1.44 -1.37
N ALA A 42 3.56 -1.36 -0.13
CA ALA A 42 2.17 -1.67 0.15
C ALA A 42 1.28 -0.82 -0.77
N THR A 43 0.50 -1.47 -1.63
CA THR A 43 -0.35 -0.74 -2.57
C THR A 43 -1.58 -0.23 -1.84
N LYS A 44 -2.23 0.81 -2.40
CA LYS A 44 -3.52 1.30 -1.89
C LYS A 44 -4.59 0.21 -1.86
N ALA A 45 -4.46 -0.82 -2.68
CA ALA A 45 -5.35 -1.98 -2.68
C ALA A 45 -5.14 -2.84 -1.43
N ASP A 46 -3.88 -3.12 -1.07
CA ASP A 46 -3.54 -3.91 0.12
C ASP A 46 -4.01 -3.20 1.41
N LEU A 47 -3.86 -1.88 1.47
CA LEU A 47 -4.37 -1.08 2.60
C LEU A 47 -5.90 -1.13 2.70
N ARG A 48 -6.61 -1.08 1.57
CA ARG A 48 -8.07 -1.16 1.53
C ARG A 48 -8.57 -2.55 1.94
N GLU A 49 -7.87 -3.61 1.51
CA GLU A 49 -8.17 -4.97 1.95
C GLU A 49 -7.97 -5.12 3.46
N LEU A 50 -6.88 -4.55 4.01
CA LEU A 50 -6.63 -4.56 5.44
C LEU A 50 -7.70 -3.79 6.22
N GLU A 51 -8.13 -2.63 5.73
CA GLU A 51 -9.21 -1.83 6.30
C GLU A 51 -10.54 -2.61 6.35
N TYR A 52 -10.92 -3.28 5.26
CA TYR A 52 -12.11 -4.12 5.23
C TYR A 52 -12.03 -5.28 6.23
N ARG A 53 -10.89 -5.99 6.27
CA ARG A 53 -10.71 -7.12 7.19
C ARG A 53 -10.77 -6.67 8.65
N LEU A 54 -10.16 -5.53 8.98
CA LEU A 54 -10.22 -4.95 10.31
C LEU A 54 -11.65 -4.53 10.67
N THR A 55 -12.35 -3.84 9.77
CA THR A 55 -13.72 -3.39 9.97
C THR A 55 -14.67 -4.56 10.23
N ILE A 56 -14.59 -5.61 9.41
CA ILE A 56 -15.41 -6.82 9.57
C ILE A 56 -15.09 -7.53 10.89
N ARG A 57 -13.81 -7.70 11.22
CA ARG A 57 -13.38 -8.38 12.45
C ARG A 57 -13.83 -7.63 13.70
N MET A 58 -13.64 -6.32 13.73
CA MET A 58 -14.07 -5.48 14.85
C MET A 58 -15.59 -5.44 14.96
N GLY A 59 -16.30 -5.25 13.84
CA GLY A 59 -17.76 -5.30 13.81
C GLY A 59 -18.32 -6.62 14.33
N ALA A 60 -17.73 -7.75 13.92
CA ALA A 60 -18.12 -9.07 14.39
C ALA A 60 -17.89 -9.26 15.90
N MET A 61 -16.77 -8.76 16.45
CA MET A 61 -16.48 -8.79 17.88
C MET A 61 -17.46 -7.95 18.70
N PHE A 62 -17.84 -6.77 18.21
CA PHE A 62 -18.83 -5.93 18.91
C PHE A 62 -20.22 -6.56 18.89
N ILE A 63 -20.67 -7.05 17.73
CA ILE A 63 -21.98 -7.69 17.58
C ILE A 63 -22.06 -8.96 18.44
N SER A 64 -21.02 -9.79 18.47
CA SER A 64 -21.03 -11.02 19.27
C SER A 64 -21.13 -10.72 20.77
N ASN A 65 -20.38 -9.73 21.27
CA ASN A 65 -20.44 -9.36 22.68
C ASN A 65 -21.82 -8.80 23.07
N ILE A 66 -22.38 -7.90 22.24
CA ILE A 66 -23.72 -7.33 22.47
C ILE A 66 -24.78 -8.43 22.45
N PHE A 67 -24.69 -9.39 21.52
CA PHE A 67 -25.62 -10.50 21.42
C PHE A 67 -25.58 -11.40 22.67
N VAL A 68 -24.38 -11.75 23.15
CA VAL A 68 -24.20 -12.55 24.37
C VAL A 68 -24.78 -11.85 25.59
N LEU A 69 -24.46 -10.57 25.78
CA LEU A 69 -25.00 -9.74 26.86
C LEU A 69 -26.53 -9.65 26.80
N SER A 70 -27.09 -9.47 25.60
CA SER A 70 -28.55 -9.38 25.41
C SER A 70 -29.25 -10.71 25.70
N ALA A 71 -28.66 -11.83 25.31
CA ALA A 71 -29.18 -13.16 25.60
C ALA A 71 -29.13 -13.46 27.11
N LEU A 72 -28.04 -13.10 27.79
CA LEU A 72 -27.94 -13.21 29.24
C LEU A 72 -28.99 -12.35 29.94
N TYR A 73 -29.13 -11.08 29.56
CA TYR A 73 -30.13 -10.19 30.15
C TYR A 73 -31.56 -10.75 30.02
N LYS A 74 -31.90 -11.30 28.85
CA LYS A 74 -33.21 -11.90 28.58
C LYS A 74 -33.44 -13.25 29.29
N LEU A 75 -32.39 -13.91 29.77
CA LEU A 75 -32.49 -15.14 30.56
C LEU A 75 -32.67 -14.84 32.05
N PHE A 76 -32.12 -13.74 32.54
CA PHE A 76 -32.18 -13.31 33.94
C PHE A 76 -33.38 -12.40 34.28
N CYS A 77 -34.07 -11.87 33.27
CA CYS A 77 -35.24 -11.00 33.42
C CYS A 77 -36.45 -11.59 32.67
#